data_AF-A0A1H9UIC4-F1
#
_entry.id   AF-A0A1H9UIC4-F1
#
_cell.length_a   1.000
_cell.length_b   1.000
_cell.length_c   1.000
_cell.angle_alpha   90.00
_cell.angle_beta   90.00
_cell.angle_gamma   90.00
#
_symmetry.space_group_name_H-M   'P 1'
#
loop_
_entity.id
_entity.type
_entity.pdbx_description
1 polymer ?
#
loop_
_entity_poly.entity_id
_entity_poly.type
_entity_poly.pdbx_seq_one_letter_code
_entity_poly.pdbx_strand_id
1 'polypeptide(L)'
;MQTIHNALTLTRLNLTLKRGYLLAWILPILAITAIFPYAYFEYYPTLADRQGVVQGLSGNIGTRAIYGLIDAPGTVGQMTTWEAAMWTGLLGAIMIALLMADLYRRPEHTGLAELTRSTGIRANTPWIAATITGVMASVTIGALSSLILILLPLPREEIPIDGAVAFGITLILVLVGSMLSAQVVLLLVNDGATLTRTVLLSVALSYVIRIVADTQDIAWLNWASPLGWREIIGPFTENDYTRAGILATVCAVAGVLIGLLESQRPFAQGFIPARDSSHRARPIRGIIHLRWALNKGGILAWMAIVGISTAFLMSLSGDIAELIGGEATTGQVFRDLLGGTDAYQAFIAYICQMITIMIAAAGIGQITTYRAEEKARTVDAQRSTGVRRYAPLAAASVVALGTVIALIAVMHASGALGLASQEATLDDDYCALAWSSWTLLGAALLLTGIAVAIVGCVPRATGWAWVPLAASAVVTLMGEILQLPDWVIDLSPLSYALEPGSDQWWIPVLLGATGVVLVLVGLVGSSKRDIR
;
A
#
# COMPACT_ATOMS: atom_id res chain seq x y z
N MET A 1 -32.79 25.23 0.32
CA MET A 1 -32.57 25.04 1.77
C MET A 1 -32.67 23.56 2.20
N GLN A 2 -33.75 22.84 1.87
CA GLN A 2 -33.92 21.43 2.27
C GLN A 2 -32.82 20.47 1.78
N THR A 3 -32.32 20.63 0.54
CA THR A 3 -31.21 19.82 -0.01
C THR A 3 -29.91 19.98 0.79
N ILE A 4 -29.60 21.21 1.21
CA ILE A 4 -28.39 21.53 1.97
C ILE A 4 -28.51 20.93 3.37
N HIS A 5 -29.67 21.09 4.01
CA HIS A 5 -29.94 20.48 5.31
C HIS A 5 -29.77 18.95 5.27
N ASN A 6 -30.37 18.28 4.27
CA ASN A 6 -30.24 16.83 4.12
C ASN A 6 -28.79 16.40 3.84
N ALA A 7 -28.04 17.17 3.04
CA ALA A 7 -26.63 16.88 2.78
C ALA A 7 -25.80 16.99 4.05
N LEU A 8 -26.00 18.02 4.86
CA LEU A 8 -25.29 18.19 6.14
C LEU A 8 -25.65 17.07 7.14
N THR A 9 -26.92 16.66 7.20
CA THR A 9 -27.35 15.53 8.04
C THR A 9 -26.68 14.22 7.61
N LEU A 10 -26.61 13.94 6.30
CA LEU A 10 -25.90 12.78 5.77
C LEU A 10 -24.38 12.89 5.97
N THR A 11 -23.79 14.07 5.84
CA THR A 11 -22.36 14.29 6.16
C THR A 11 -22.08 13.96 7.63
N ARG A 12 -22.93 14.42 8.55
CA ARG A 12 -22.81 14.07 9.98
C ARG A 12 -22.91 12.56 10.19
N LEU A 13 -23.84 11.89 9.50
CA LEU A 13 -23.96 10.44 9.55
C LEU A 13 -22.71 9.74 9.01
N ASN A 14 -22.18 10.18 7.87
CA ASN A 14 -20.95 9.66 7.27
C ASN A 14 -19.76 9.78 8.24
N LEU A 15 -19.56 10.95 8.83
CA LEU A 15 -18.51 11.18 9.83
C LEU A 15 -18.69 10.27 11.06
N THR A 16 -19.92 10.05 11.51
CA THR A 16 -20.22 9.19 12.65
C THR A 16 -19.92 7.72 12.34
N LEU A 17 -20.36 7.23 11.18
CA LEU A 17 -20.15 5.86 10.72
C LEU A 17 -18.69 5.57 10.37
N LYS A 18 -17.96 6.57 9.85
CA LYS A 18 -16.57 6.45 9.43
C LYS A 18 -15.55 7.00 10.43
N ARG A 19 -15.96 7.38 11.65
CA ARG A 19 -15.03 7.90 12.67
C ARG A 19 -13.81 7.00 12.89
N GLY A 20 -14.01 5.69 12.99
CA GLY A 20 -12.92 4.74 13.18
C GLY A 20 -12.00 4.65 11.97
N TYR A 21 -12.56 4.67 10.76
CA TYR A 21 -11.80 4.70 9.51
C TYR A 21 -10.98 6.00 9.40
N LEU A 22 -11.62 7.15 9.63
CA LEU A 22 -10.97 8.46 9.56
C LEU A 22 -9.85 8.58 10.60
N LEU A 23 -10.08 8.17 11.85
CA LEU A 23 -9.04 8.19 12.88
C LEU A 23 -7.88 7.25 12.55
N ALA A 24 -8.18 6.03 12.06
CA ALA A 24 -7.16 5.05 11.71
C ALA A 24 -6.26 5.50 10.54
N TRP A 25 -6.74 6.39 9.67
CA TRP A 25 -5.93 6.95 8.58
C TRP A 25 -5.30 8.30 8.92
N ILE A 26 -6.06 9.22 9.51
CA ILE A 26 -5.60 10.59 9.81
C ILE A 26 -4.47 10.54 10.83
N LEU A 27 -4.57 9.73 11.89
CA LEU A 27 -3.55 9.72 12.94
C LEU A 27 -2.16 9.29 12.43
N PRO A 28 -2.00 8.16 11.70
CA PRO A 28 -0.70 7.80 11.13
C PRO A 28 -0.19 8.82 10.09
N ILE A 29 -1.06 9.38 9.25
CA ILE A 29 -0.67 10.40 8.27
C ILE A 29 -0.10 11.64 8.98
N LEU A 30 -0.75 12.11 10.06
CA LEU A 30 -0.25 13.22 10.86
C LEU A 30 1.03 12.86 11.63
N ALA A 31 1.16 11.61 12.08
CA ALA A 31 2.38 11.13 12.73
C ALA A 31 3.59 11.19 11.77
N ILE A 32 3.41 10.82 10.50
CA ILE A 32 4.46 10.99 9.48
C ILE A 32 4.87 12.46 9.38
N THR A 33 3.93 13.39 9.27
CA THR A 33 4.24 14.83 9.23
C THR A 33 5.00 15.32 10.48
N ALA A 34 4.74 14.73 11.65
CA ALA A 34 5.39 15.13 12.89
C ALA A 34 6.80 14.52 13.06
N ILE A 35 6.99 13.27 12.64
CA ILE A 35 8.21 12.48 12.91
C ILE A 35 9.35 12.90 11.99
N PHE A 36 9.11 12.98 10.68
CA PHE A 36 10.17 13.19 9.68
C PHE A 36 10.98 14.47 9.87
N PRO A 37 10.38 15.66 10.09
CA PRO A 37 11.15 16.88 10.29
C PRO A 37 12.06 16.79 11.51
N TYR A 38 11.56 16.19 12.60
CA TYR A 38 12.34 16.02 13.82
C TYR A 38 13.51 15.04 13.59
N ALA A 39 13.26 13.90 12.96
CA ALA A 39 14.28 12.91 12.63
C ALA A 39 15.38 13.52 11.73
N TYR A 40 15.01 14.27 10.69
CA TYR A 40 16.00 14.92 9.82
C TYR A 40 16.86 15.93 10.57
N PHE A 41 16.27 16.71 11.47
CA PHE A 41 17.02 17.66 12.28
C PHE A 41 17.91 16.98 13.33
N GLU A 42 17.46 15.87 13.90
CA GLU A 42 18.22 15.11 14.91
C GLU A 42 19.43 14.38 14.30
N TYR A 43 19.24 13.68 13.17
CA TYR A 43 20.30 12.92 12.51
C TYR A 43 21.22 13.80 11.64
N TYR A 44 20.70 14.87 11.05
CA TYR A 44 21.44 15.78 10.17
C TYR A 44 21.21 17.24 10.57
N PRO A 45 21.81 17.70 11.69
CA PRO A 45 21.50 19.00 12.27
C PRO A 45 21.94 20.19 11.40
N THR A 46 23.03 20.06 10.64
CA THR A 46 23.53 21.16 9.79
C THR A 46 23.25 20.91 8.30
N LEU A 47 23.19 21.99 7.51
CA LEU A 47 23.11 21.88 6.05
C LEU A 47 24.29 21.11 5.45
N ALA A 48 25.48 21.21 6.05
CA ALA A 48 26.67 20.48 5.59
C ALA A 48 26.48 18.96 5.73
N ASP A 49 25.86 18.50 6.83
CA ASP A 49 25.57 17.08 7.05
C ASP A 49 24.56 16.53 6.01
N ARG A 50 23.65 17.39 5.53
CA ARG A 50 22.62 17.02 4.55
C ARG A 50 23.09 17.09 3.10
N GLN A 51 24.13 17.87 2.78
CA GLN A 51 24.59 18.03 1.39
C GLN A 51 24.98 16.70 0.75
N GLY A 52 25.69 15.83 1.47
CA GLY A 52 26.04 14.49 0.98
C GLY A 52 24.80 13.63 0.70
N VAL A 53 23.80 13.71 1.59
CA VAL A 53 22.52 13.00 1.44
C VAL A 53 21.75 13.52 0.22
N VAL A 54 21.61 14.84 0.09
CA VAL A 54 20.91 15.47 -1.04
C VAL A 54 21.59 15.13 -2.36
N GLN A 55 22.92 15.24 -2.45
CA GLN A 55 23.66 14.92 -3.67
C GLN A 55 23.53 13.45 -4.04
N GLY A 56 23.73 12.53 -3.07
CA GLY A 56 23.61 11.09 -3.31
C GLY A 56 22.20 10.67 -3.74
N LEU A 57 21.16 11.24 -3.12
CA LEU A 57 19.77 10.87 -3.41
C LEU A 57 19.22 11.58 -4.65
N SER A 58 19.67 12.80 -4.98
CA SER A 58 19.18 13.54 -6.15
C SER A 58 19.59 12.91 -7.49
N GLY A 59 20.75 12.25 -7.52
CA GLY A 59 21.28 11.58 -8.71
C GLY A 59 20.68 10.19 -8.97
N ASN A 60 19.97 9.63 -8.00
CA ASN A 60 19.42 8.28 -8.10
C ASN A 60 18.02 8.31 -8.74
N ILE A 61 17.85 7.62 -9.88
CA ILE A 61 16.58 7.57 -10.61
C ILE A 61 15.50 6.87 -9.76
N GLY A 62 15.88 5.89 -8.95
CA GLY A 62 14.99 5.14 -8.08
C GLY A 62 14.39 5.98 -6.97
N THR A 63 15.21 6.75 -6.25
CA THR A 63 14.75 7.68 -5.20
C THR A 63 13.87 8.77 -5.80
N ARG A 64 14.22 9.30 -6.98
CA ARG A 64 13.39 10.26 -7.74
C ARG A 64 12.04 9.63 -8.16
N ALA A 65 12.05 8.37 -8.57
CA ALA A 65 10.83 7.61 -8.90
C ALA A 65 9.98 7.28 -7.66
N ILE A 66 10.54 7.27 -6.44
CA ILE A 66 9.77 7.04 -5.21
C ILE A 66 9.26 8.37 -4.65
N TYR A 67 10.17 9.29 -4.35
CA TYR A 67 9.90 10.50 -3.57
C TYR A 67 9.70 11.75 -4.45
N GLY A 68 10.30 11.76 -5.63
CA GLY A 68 10.35 12.92 -6.52
C GLY A 68 11.64 13.70 -6.36
N LEU A 69 11.60 14.95 -6.81
CA LEU A 69 12.74 15.86 -6.77
C LEU A 69 13.02 16.31 -5.33
N ILE A 70 14.29 16.24 -4.93
CA ILE A 70 14.78 16.82 -3.68
C ILE A 70 15.39 18.18 -4.00
N ASP A 71 14.88 19.21 -3.35
CA ASP A 71 15.29 20.59 -3.62
C ASP A 71 16.57 20.96 -2.85
N ALA A 72 17.42 21.77 -3.49
CA ALA A 72 18.56 22.40 -2.85
C ALA A 72 18.11 23.63 -2.02
N PRO A 73 18.78 23.97 -0.89
CA PRO A 73 19.99 23.35 -0.35
C PRO A 73 19.77 22.09 0.51
N GLY A 74 18.52 21.65 0.72
CA GLY A 74 18.18 20.54 1.62
C GLY A 74 17.87 20.99 3.04
N THR A 75 17.10 22.07 3.21
CA THR A 75 16.57 22.43 4.53
C THR A 75 15.67 21.30 5.08
N VAL A 76 15.44 21.28 6.40
CA VAL A 76 14.55 20.28 7.01
C VAL A 76 13.17 20.32 6.36
N GLY A 77 12.65 21.52 6.07
CA GLY A 77 11.39 21.70 5.35
C GLY A 77 11.39 21.06 3.96
N GLN A 78 12.46 21.26 3.17
CA GLN A 78 12.60 20.66 1.84
C GLN A 78 12.69 19.13 1.88
N MET A 79 13.52 18.58 2.78
CA MET A 79 13.62 17.11 2.95
C MET A 79 12.30 16.50 3.47
N THR A 80 11.60 17.23 4.34
CA THR A 80 10.25 16.86 4.79
C THR A 80 9.27 16.85 3.62
N THR A 81 9.29 17.88 2.76
CA THR A 81 8.45 17.90 1.55
C THR A 81 8.78 16.72 0.63
N TRP A 82 10.06 16.45 0.42
CA TRP A 82 10.51 15.36 -0.44
C TRP A 82 9.97 14.00 0.03
N GLU A 83 10.15 13.66 1.31
CA GLU A 83 9.77 12.34 1.82
C GLU A 83 8.38 12.28 2.46
N ALA A 84 8.11 13.15 3.44
CA ALA A 84 6.86 13.09 4.20
C ALA A 84 5.65 13.50 3.34
N ALA A 85 5.78 14.50 2.46
CA ALA A 85 4.66 14.88 1.58
C ALA A 85 4.36 13.79 0.54
N MET A 86 5.36 13.02 0.11
CA MET A 86 5.11 11.85 -0.75
C MET A 86 4.22 10.84 -0.02
N TRP A 87 4.61 10.40 1.17
CA TRP A 87 3.87 9.39 1.92
C TRP A 87 2.48 9.87 2.34
N THR A 88 2.39 11.07 2.89
CA THR A 88 1.11 11.65 3.33
C THR A 88 0.19 11.95 2.14
N GLY A 89 0.73 12.39 1.01
CA GLY A 89 0.00 12.59 -0.25
C GLY A 89 -0.52 11.27 -0.83
N LEU A 90 0.33 10.25 -0.96
CA LEU A 90 -0.04 8.94 -1.50
C LEU A 90 -1.04 8.20 -0.60
N LEU A 91 -0.76 8.10 0.70
CA LEU A 91 -1.65 7.44 1.66
C LEU A 91 -2.97 8.20 1.79
N GLY A 92 -2.92 9.54 1.80
CA GLY A 92 -4.11 10.39 1.79
C GLY A 92 -4.95 10.23 0.51
N ALA A 93 -4.32 10.12 -0.66
CA ALA A 93 -4.98 9.86 -1.93
C ALA A 93 -5.66 8.47 -1.95
N ILE A 94 -5.00 7.44 -1.44
CA ILE A 94 -5.59 6.11 -1.27
C ILE A 94 -6.79 6.18 -0.31
N MET A 95 -6.61 6.80 0.86
CA MET A 95 -7.64 6.95 1.88
C MET A 95 -8.90 7.61 1.30
N ILE A 96 -8.75 8.75 0.60
CA ILE A 96 -9.86 9.56 0.13
C ILE A 96 -10.59 8.91 -1.06
N ALA A 97 -9.84 8.23 -1.93
CA ALA A 97 -10.40 7.48 -3.05
C ALA A 97 -11.24 6.28 -2.57
N LEU A 98 -10.73 5.53 -1.58
CA LEU A 98 -11.47 4.45 -0.93
C LEU A 98 -12.70 4.96 -0.16
N LEU A 99 -12.56 6.07 0.56
CA LEU A 99 -13.67 6.70 1.29
C LEU A 99 -14.80 7.08 0.32
N MET A 100 -14.48 7.63 -0.85
CA MET A 100 -15.47 8.03 -1.84
C MET A 100 -16.22 6.82 -2.44
N ALA A 101 -15.50 5.75 -2.76
CA ALA A 101 -16.13 4.50 -3.22
C ALA A 101 -17.08 3.93 -2.16
N ASP A 102 -16.71 4.03 -0.89
CA ASP A 102 -17.43 3.40 0.22
C ASP A 102 -18.60 4.25 0.75
N LEU A 103 -18.52 5.59 0.69
CA LEU A 103 -19.60 6.50 1.11
C LEU A 103 -20.68 6.70 0.04
N TYR A 104 -20.33 6.56 -1.24
CA TYR A 104 -21.26 6.87 -2.33
C TYR A 104 -21.62 5.66 -3.18
N ARG A 105 -20.64 5.04 -3.86
CA ARG A 105 -20.93 4.00 -4.86
C ARG A 105 -21.26 2.64 -4.25
N ARG A 106 -20.63 2.26 -3.14
CA ARG A 106 -20.91 0.97 -2.51
C ARG A 106 -22.32 0.87 -1.93
N PRO A 107 -22.87 1.89 -1.24
CA PRO A 107 -24.26 1.90 -0.83
C PRO A 107 -25.24 1.78 -2.02
N GLU A 108 -24.88 2.37 -3.16
CA GLU A 108 -25.66 2.27 -4.39
C GLU A 108 -25.75 0.83 -4.90
N HIS A 109 -24.61 0.13 -5.00
CA HIS A 109 -24.56 -1.26 -5.47
C HIS A 109 -25.11 -2.29 -4.48
N THR A 110 -25.15 -1.97 -3.18
CA THR A 110 -25.66 -2.87 -2.14
C THR A 110 -27.14 -2.66 -1.84
N GLY A 111 -27.79 -1.70 -2.52
CA GLY A 111 -29.20 -1.33 -2.29
C GLY A 111 -29.43 -0.48 -1.04
N LEU A 112 -28.41 -0.24 -0.21
CA LEU A 112 -28.52 0.66 0.96
C LEU A 112 -28.90 2.09 0.56
N ALA A 113 -28.44 2.55 -0.60
CA ALA A 113 -28.80 3.87 -1.11
C ALA A 113 -30.30 3.98 -1.41
N GLU A 114 -30.97 2.89 -1.78
CA GLU A 114 -32.43 2.89 -2.04
C GLU A 114 -33.21 3.17 -0.75
N LEU A 115 -32.77 2.59 0.37
CA LEU A 115 -33.36 2.86 1.69
C LEU A 115 -33.20 4.33 2.10
N THR A 116 -32.06 4.95 1.79
CA THR A 116 -31.88 6.39 2.05
C THR A 116 -32.67 7.28 1.08
N ARG A 117 -32.92 6.83 -0.14
CA ARG A 117 -33.70 7.58 -1.14
C ARG A 117 -35.20 7.46 -0.90
N SER A 118 -35.67 6.35 -0.34
CA SER A 118 -37.09 6.14 -0.02
C SER A 118 -37.61 7.10 1.07
N THR A 119 -36.72 7.71 1.86
CA THR A 119 -37.09 8.75 2.85
C THR A 119 -37.33 10.14 2.23
N GLY A 120 -37.42 10.25 0.90
CA GLY A 120 -37.67 11.52 0.19
C GLY A 120 -36.43 12.40 -0.03
N ILE A 121 -35.23 11.88 0.20
CA ILE A 121 -33.98 12.59 -0.07
C ILE A 121 -33.71 12.62 -1.58
N ARG A 122 -33.22 13.76 -2.11
CA ARG A 122 -32.87 13.91 -3.53
C ARG A 122 -31.75 12.96 -3.93
N ALA A 123 -31.78 12.51 -5.19
CA ALA A 123 -30.81 11.56 -5.74
C ALA A 123 -29.34 11.99 -5.55
N ASN A 124 -29.06 13.29 -5.67
CA ASN A 124 -27.68 13.81 -5.58
C ASN A 124 -27.20 14.04 -4.15
N THR A 125 -28.09 14.02 -3.14
CA THR A 125 -27.71 14.37 -1.77
C THR A 125 -26.66 13.40 -1.18
N PRO A 126 -26.72 12.07 -1.38
CA PRO A 126 -25.66 11.17 -0.94
C PRO A 126 -24.29 11.49 -1.56
N TRP A 127 -24.25 11.83 -2.84
CA TRP A 127 -23.02 12.25 -3.52
C TRP A 127 -22.45 13.53 -2.90
N ILE A 128 -23.29 14.57 -2.74
CA ILE A 128 -22.90 15.85 -2.13
C ILE A 128 -22.35 15.59 -0.72
N ALA A 129 -23.04 14.78 0.09
CA ALA A 129 -22.62 14.47 1.45
C ALA A 129 -21.28 13.71 1.49
N ALA A 130 -21.06 12.76 0.58
CA ALA A 130 -19.78 12.06 0.45
C ALA A 130 -18.65 13.01 0.06
N THR A 131 -18.88 13.88 -0.94
CA THR A 131 -17.91 14.89 -1.37
C THR A 131 -17.58 15.89 -0.25
N ILE A 132 -18.57 16.39 0.49
CA ILE A 132 -18.34 17.28 1.65
C ILE A 132 -17.52 16.54 2.72
N THR A 133 -17.87 15.29 3.02
CA THR A 133 -17.12 14.47 4.00
C THR A 133 -15.66 14.33 3.58
N GLY A 134 -15.42 14.07 2.29
CA GLY A 134 -14.07 13.97 1.74
C GLY A 134 -13.30 15.29 1.83
N VAL A 135 -13.90 16.40 1.41
CA VAL A 135 -13.27 17.73 1.53
C VAL A 135 -12.94 18.07 2.98
N MET A 136 -13.84 17.77 3.93
CA MET A 136 -13.58 17.98 5.36
C MET A 136 -12.40 17.14 5.86
N ALA A 137 -12.28 15.88 5.41
CA ALA A 137 -11.15 15.03 5.76
C ALA A 137 -9.83 15.60 5.20
N SER A 138 -9.81 16.02 3.93
CA SER A 138 -8.64 16.65 3.29
C SER A 138 -8.22 17.93 4.00
N VAL A 139 -9.18 18.82 4.30
CA VAL A 139 -8.95 20.06 5.04
C VAL A 139 -8.40 19.77 6.43
N THR A 140 -8.95 18.76 7.13
CA THR A 140 -8.46 18.36 8.44
C THR A 140 -7.00 17.90 8.38
N ILE A 141 -6.65 17.03 7.43
CA ILE A 141 -5.27 16.55 7.25
C ILE A 141 -4.31 17.70 6.94
N GLY A 142 -4.64 18.55 5.97
CA GLY A 142 -3.76 19.65 5.58
C GLY A 142 -3.62 20.72 6.65
N ALA A 143 -4.72 21.15 7.28
CA ALA A 143 -4.68 22.16 8.34
C ALA A 143 -3.94 21.67 9.58
N LEU A 144 -4.15 20.41 10.01
CA LEU A 144 -3.41 19.83 11.12
C LEU A 144 -1.94 19.59 10.76
N SER A 145 -1.62 19.24 9.51
CA SER A 145 -0.22 19.12 9.06
C SER A 145 0.50 20.47 9.12
N SER A 146 -0.11 21.55 8.62
CA SER A 146 0.42 22.91 8.79
C SER A 146 0.60 23.26 10.26
N LEU A 147 -0.40 22.98 11.09
CA LEU A 147 -0.35 23.27 12.52
C LEU A 147 0.79 22.52 13.21
N ILE A 148 0.99 21.23 12.89
CA ILE A 148 2.09 20.41 13.41
C ILE A 148 3.43 21.07 13.05
N LEU A 149 3.65 21.35 11.76
CA LEU A 149 4.92 21.94 11.28
C LEU A 149 5.16 23.34 11.88
N ILE A 150 4.11 24.13 12.11
CA ILE A 150 4.21 25.43 12.78
C ILE A 150 4.55 25.26 14.26
N LEU A 151 3.98 24.27 14.96
CA LEU A 151 4.18 24.09 16.40
C LEU A 151 5.43 23.28 16.77
N LEU A 152 6.09 22.63 15.81
CA LEU A 152 7.34 21.90 16.06
C LEU A 152 8.42 22.85 16.63
N PRO A 153 9.16 22.41 17.66
CA PRO A 153 10.21 23.21 18.31
C PRO A 153 11.51 23.19 17.50
N LEU A 154 11.44 23.49 16.20
CA LEU A 154 12.56 23.51 15.27
C LEU A 154 12.88 24.95 14.83
N PRO A 155 14.13 25.23 14.41
CA PRO A 155 14.51 26.56 13.93
C PRO A 155 13.61 27.04 12.77
N ARG A 156 13.20 28.31 12.80
CA ARG A 156 12.32 28.89 11.77
C ARG A 156 12.99 29.08 10.42
N GLU A 157 14.32 29.08 10.40
CA GLU A 157 15.11 29.06 9.17
C GLU A 157 14.98 27.71 8.45
N GLU A 158 14.81 26.63 9.20
CA GLU A 158 14.67 25.27 8.68
C GLU A 158 13.23 24.94 8.31
N ILE A 159 12.27 25.45 9.10
CA ILE A 159 10.83 25.29 8.87
C ILE A 159 10.10 26.65 8.99
N PRO A 160 10.15 27.47 7.93
CA PRO A 160 9.38 28.70 7.85
C PRO A 160 7.86 28.45 7.94
N ILE A 161 7.14 29.37 8.58
CA ILE A 161 5.66 29.29 8.73
C ILE A 161 4.98 29.29 7.36
N ASP A 162 5.47 30.08 6.41
CA ASP A 162 4.94 30.16 5.05
C ASP A 162 5.01 28.80 4.33
N GLY A 163 6.15 28.11 4.42
CA GLY A 163 6.31 26.77 3.87
C GLY A 163 5.40 25.74 4.54
N ALA A 164 5.21 25.84 5.86
CA ALA A 164 4.28 24.97 6.58
C ALA A 164 2.81 25.18 6.15
N VAL A 165 2.41 26.42 5.84
CA VAL A 165 1.09 26.72 5.28
C VAL A 165 0.95 26.20 3.85
N ALA A 166 1.95 26.42 3.00
CA ALA A 166 2.00 25.89 1.64
C ALA A 166 1.94 24.35 1.61
N PHE A 167 2.57 23.67 2.57
CA PHE A 167 2.52 22.21 2.73
C PHE A 167 1.09 21.72 3.00
N GLY A 168 0.38 22.35 3.94
CA GLY A 168 -1.01 21.97 4.22
C GLY A 168 -1.95 22.24 3.06
N ILE A 169 -1.82 23.38 2.38
CA ILE A 169 -2.59 23.70 1.17
C ILE A 169 -2.32 22.65 0.08
N THR A 170 -1.06 22.27 -0.11
CA THR A 170 -0.67 21.23 -1.06
C THR A 170 -1.37 19.92 -0.74
N LEU A 171 -1.35 19.44 0.52
CA LEU A 171 -2.06 18.23 0.90
C LEU A 171 -3.58 18.33 0.67
N ILE A 172 -4.20 19.48 0.97
CA ILE A 172 -5.63 19.68 0.70
C ILE A 172 -5.92 19.49 -0.79
N LEU A 173 -5.15 20.15 -1.64
CA LEU A 173 -5.35 20.12 -3.09
C LEU A 173 -5.06 18.74 -3.67
N VAL A 174 -3.94 18.10 -3.30
CA VAL A 174 -3.60 16.74 -3.71
C VAL A 174 -4.73 15.78 -3.37
N LEU A 175 -5.22 15.79 -2.13
CA LEU A 175 -6.28 14.88 -1.68
C LEU A 175 -7.64 15.18 -2.36
N VAL A 176 -8.02 16.46 -2.50
CA VAL A 176 -9.24 16.83 -3.24
C VAL A 176 -9.13 16.45 -4.71
N GLY A 177 -7.99 16.67 -5.35
CA GLY A 177 -7.71 16.26 -6.72
C GLY A 177 -7.81 14.75 -6.91
N SER A 178 -7.19 13.95 -6.01
CA SER A 178 -7.28 12.48 -6.03
C SER A 178 -8.70 11.98 -5.76
N MET A 179 -9.46 12.65 -4.90
CA MET A 179 -10.87 12.33 -4.67
C MET A 179 -11.69 12.57 -5.96
N LEU A 180 -11.52 13.73 -6.60
CA LEU A 180 -12.23 14.06 -7.83
C LEU A 180 -11.85 13.14 -8.99
N SER A 181 -10.57 12.79 -9.13
CA SER A 181 -10.12 11.82 -10.13
C SER A 181 -10.76 10.45 -9.90
N ALA A 182 -10.83 9.97 -8.65
CA ALA A 182 -11.54 8.74 -8.30
C ALA A 182 -13.04 8.84 -8.65
N GLN A 183 -13.69 9.97 -8.39
CA GLN A 183 -15.09 10.20 -8.77
C GLN A 183 -15.31 10.13 -10.28
N VAL A 184 -14.42 10.75 -11.08
CA VAL A 184 -14.49 10.67 -12.54
C VAL A 184 -14.46 9.23 -13.02
N VAL A 185 -13.57 8.39 -12.49
CA VAL A 185 -13.53 6.98 -12.90
C VAL A 185 -14.77 6.21 -12.40
N LEU A 186 -15.28 6.52 -11.21
CA LEU A 186 -16.50 5.92 -10.67
C LEU A 186 -17.77 6.23 -11.48
N LEU A 187 -17.81 7.35 -12.21
CA LEU A 187 -18.87 7.66 -13.17
C LEU A 187 -18.95 6.64 -14.31
N LEU A 188 -17.83 6.02 -14.65
CA LEU A 188 -17.69 5.11 -15.79
C LEU A 188 -17.96 3.65 -15.40
N VAL A 189 -17.92 3.30 -14.12
CA VAL A 189 -17.99 1.91 -13.65
C VAL A 189 -19.42 1.46 -13.39
N ASN A 190 -19.79 0.29 -13.90
CA ASN A 190 -21.08 -0.38 -13.64
C ASN A 190 -21.00 -1.54 -12.63
N ASP A 191 -19.83 -2.10 -12.37
CA ASP A 191 -19.67 -3.28 -11.51
C ASP A 191 -19.23 -2.90 -10.09
N GLY A 192 -20.12 -3.10 -9.12
CA GLY A 192 -19.88 -2.88 -7.69
C GLY A 192 -18.69 -3.68 -7.13
N ALA A 193 -18.36 -4.83 -7.72
CA ALA A 193 -17.21 -5.64 -7.32
C ALA A 193 -15.86 -5.00 -7.70
N THR A 194 -15.85 -4.06 -8.64
CA THR A 194 -14.62 -3.42 -9.15
C THR A 194 -14.30 -2.08 -8.51
N LEU A 195 -15.24 -1.46 -7.78
CA LEU A 195 -15.13 -0.09 -7.25
C LEU A 195 -13.78 0.18 -6.57
N THR A 196 -13.38 -0.68 -5.63
CA THR A 196 -12.12 -0.54 -4.89
C THR A 196 -10.91 -0.63 -5.82
N ARG A 197 -10.89 -1.59 -6.76
CA ARG A 197 -9.79 -1.73 -7.71
C ARG A 197 -9.70 -0.50 -8.61
N THR A 198 -10.84 0.01 -9.06
CA THR A 198 -10.90 1.14 -9.98
C THR A 198 -10.40 2.44 -9.35
N VAL A 199 -10.80 2.74 -8.10
CA VAL A 199 -10.32 3.94 -7.41
C VAL A 199 -8.85 3.83 -7.00
N LEU A 200 -8.35 2.63 -6.71
CA LEU A 200 -6.92 2.43 -6.46
C LEU A 200 -6.11 2.56 -7.76
N LEU A 201 -6.64 2.07 -8.89
CA LEU A 201 -6.02 2.25 -10.21
C LEU A 201 -5.93 3.73 -10.60
N SER A 202 -6.92 4.57 -10.25
CA SER A 202 -6.83 6.01 -10.53
C SER A 202 -5.70 6.68 -9.74
N VAL A 203 -5.50 6.28 -8.47
CA VAL A 203 -4.38 6.75 -7.66
C VAL A 203 -3.05 6.23 -8.21
N ALA A 204 -2.97 4.94 -8.58
CA ALA A 204 -1.77 4.35 -9.17
C ALA A 204 -1.40 5.03 -10.50
N LEU A 205 -2.38 5.34 -11.36
CA LEU A 205 -2.14 6.05 -12.60
C LEU A 205 -1.64 7.48 -12.36
N SER A 206 -2.21 8.20 -11.39
CA SER A 206 -1.69 9.50 -10.96
C SER A 206 -0.24 9.38 -10.50
N TYR A 207 0.09 8.36 -9.71
CA TYR A 207 1.45 8.15 -9.24
C TYR A 207 2.42 7.84 -10.39
N VAL A 208 2.04 6.99 -11.35
CA VAL A 208 2.85 6.69 -12.54
C VAL A 208 3.07 7.94 -13.41
N ILE A 209 2.04 8.76 -13.62
CA ILE A 209 2.20 10.02 -14.36
C ILE A 209 3.22 10.93 -13.67
N ARG A 210 3.18 11.02 -12.34
CA ARG A 210 4.17 11.76 -11.54
C ARG A 210 5.58 11.18 -11.72
N ILE A 211 5.75 9.86 -11.62
CA ILE A 211 7.06 9.21 -11.85
C ILE A 211 7.63 9.60 -13.21
N VAL A 212 6.81 9.50 -14.26
CA VAL A 212 7.25 9.84 -15.62
C VAL A 212 7.59 11.33 -15.71
N ALA A 213 6.78 12.20 -15.10
CA ALA A 213 7.04 13.64 -15.07
C ALA A 213 8.41 13.95 -14.44
N ASP A 214 8.71 13.35 -13.29
CA ASP A 214 9.90 13.67 -12.50
C ASP A 214 11.16 12.97 -13.03
N THR A 215 11.04 11.75 -13.56
CA THR A 215 12.20 10.98 -14.08
C THR A 215 12.59 11.33 -15.50
N GLN A 216 11.66 11.82 -16.32
CA GLN A 216 11.91 12.26 -17.70
C GLN A 216 12.01 13.78 -17.84
N ASP A 217 11.97 14.51 -16.73
CA ASP A 217 11.98 15.98 -16.67
C ASP A 217 10.87 16.64 -17.53
N ILE A 218 9.68 16.03 -17.57
CA ILE A 218 8.51 16.51 -18.33
C ILE A 218 7.55 17.26 -17.40
N ALA A 219 7.92 18.48 -17.02
CA ALA A 219 7.23 19.26 -15.98
C ALA A 219 5.72 19.46 -16.19
N TRP A 220 5.24 19.53 -17.44
CA TRP A 220 3.81 19.75 -17.70
C TRP A 220 2.93 18.55 -17.27
N LEU A 221 3.49 17.33 -17.22
CA LEU A 221 2.76 16.13 -16.79
C LEU A 221 2.36 16.21 -15.30
N ASN A 222 3.11 16.93 -14.47
CA ASN A 222 2.76 17.14 -13.07
C ASN A 222 1.42 17.86 -12.90
N TRP A 223 0.94 18.62 -13.90
CA TRP A 223 -0.39 19.24 -13.85
C TRP A 223 -1.52 18.22 -13.99
N ALA A 224 -1.30 17.14 -14.72
CA ALA A 224 -2.28 16.08 -14.95
C ALA A 224 -2.41 15.09 -13.78
N SER A 225 -1.45 15.10 -12.84
CA SER A 225 -1.43 14.21 -11.69
C SER A 225 -1.66 14.96 -10.39
N PRO A 226 -2.74 14.67 -9.64
CA PRO A 226 -2.91 15.21 -8.29
C PRO A 226 -1.69 15.00 -7.39
N LEU A 227 -1.00 13.86 -7.51
CA LEU A 227 0.23 13.58 -6.74
C LEU A 227 1.46 14.38 -7.23
N GLY A 228 1.43 14.92 -8.45
CA GLY A 228 2.45 15.83 -8.99
C GLY A 228 2.25 17.29 -8.61
N TRP A 229 1.10 17.66 -8.03
CA TRP A 229 0.81 19.04 -7.64
C TRP A 229 1.72 19.57 -6.52
N ARG A 230 2.33 18.67 -5.74
CA ARG A 230 3.40 19.03 -4.79
C ARG A 230 4.53 19.79 -5.48
N GLU A 231 4.99 19.28 -6.62
CA GLU A 231 6.09 19.86 -7.40
C GLU A 231 5.69 21.20 -8.02
N ILE A 232 4.41 21.37 -8.34
CA ILE A 232 3.89 22.61 -8.92
C ILE A 232 3.88 23.74 -7.88
N ILE A 233 3.45 23.44 -6.65
CA ILE A 233 3.28 24.42 -5.57
C ILE A 233 4.63 24.72 -4.89
N GLY A 234 5.51 23.72 -4.77
CA GLY A 234 6.82 23.87 -4.12
C GLY A 234 6.75 24.26 -2.63
N PRO A 235 6.19 23.44 -1.73
CA PRO A 235 6.21 23.74 -0.30
C PRO A 235 7.64 23.74 0.26
N PHE A 236 7.99 24.81 0.98
CA PHE A 236 9.35 25.08 1.49
C PHE A 236 10.39 25.42 0.41
N THR A 237 9.94 25.68 -0.82
CA THR A 237 10.74 26.25 -1.91
C THR A 237 10.14 27.58 -2.35
N GLU A 238 9.37 27.61 -3.44
CA GLU A 238 8.75 28.81 -3.99
C GLU A 238 7.44 29.19 -3.28
N ASN A 239 6.76 28.23 -2.64
CA ASN A 239 5.44 28.40 -2.04
C ASN A 239 4.44 29.09 -3.01
N ASP A 240 4.33 28.60 -4.25
CA ASP A 240 3.57 29.28 -5.31
C ASP A 240 2.05 29.20 -5.08
N TYR A 241 1.53 30.17 -4.33
CA TYR A 241 0.11 30.35 -4.05
C TYR A 241 -0.72 30.66 -5.30
N THR A 242 -0.11 31.19 -6.35
CA THR A 242 -0.81 31.46 -7.61
C THR A 242 -1.16 30.14 -8.28
N ARG A 243 -0.20 29.22 -8.38
CA ARG A 243 -0.45 27.87 -8.92
C ARG A 243 -1.38 27.08 -8.01
N ALA A 244 -1.27 27.20 -6.70
CA ALA A 244 -2.25 26.61 -5.77
C ALA A 244 -3.68 27.13 -6.03
N GLY A 245 -3.85 28.43 -6.29
CA GLY A 245 -5.14 29.03 -6.66
C GLY A 245 -5.69 28.52 -8.00
N ILE A 246 -4.82 28.28 -8.99
CA ILE A 246 -5.22 27.64 -10.26
C ILE A 246 -5.72 26.22 -10.00
N LEU A 247 -5.00 25.41 -9.23
CA LEU A 247 -5.38 24.04 -8.88
C LEU A 247 -6.68 23.99 -8.06
N ALA A 248 -6.89 24.93 -7.14
CA ALA A 248 -8.14 25.08 -6.40
C ALA A 248 -9.32 25.36 -7.35
N THR A 249 -9.10 26.23 -8.34
CA THR A 249 -10.11 26.55 -9.37
C THR A 249 -10.41 25.33 -10.24
N VAL A 250 -9.39 24.57 -10.65
CA VAL A 250 -9.55 23.29 -11.37
C VAL A 250 -10.39 22.31 -10.55
N CYS A 251 -10.12 22.15 -9.25
CA CYS A 251 -10.90 21.30 -8.37
C CYS A 251 -12.36 21.76 -8.26
N ALA A 252 -12.61 23.07 -8.13
CA ALA A 252 -13.96 23.62 -8.04
C ALA A 252 -14.75 23.36 -9.34
N VAL A 253 -14.15 23.64 -10.51
CA VAL A 253 -14.77 23.40 -11.82
C VAL A 253 -15.03 21.91 -12.02
N ALA A 254 -14.06 21.05 -11.73
CA ALA A 254 -14.21 19.60 -11.83
C ALA A 254 -15.33 19.08 -10.91
N GLY A 255 -15.42 19.57 -9.67
CA GLY A 255 -16.49 19.22 -8.75
C GLY A 255 -17.89 19.59 -9.27
N VAL A 256 -18.02 20.77 -9.88
CA VAL A 256 -19.28 21.18 -10.53
C VAL A 256 -19.62 20.28 -11.71
N LEU A 257 -18.66 20.03 -12.61
CA LEU A 257 -18.87 19.17 -13.79
C LEU A 257 -19.25 17.74 -13.40
N ILE A 258 -18.56 17.15 -12.42
CA ILE A 258 -18.88 15.82 -11.88
C ILE A 258 -20.29 15.82 -11.28
N GLY A 259 -20.65 16.84 -10.51
CA GLY A 259 -22.00 16.95 -9.93
C GLY A 259 -23.10 17.08 -10.99
N LEU A 260 -22.84 17.78 -12.09
CA LEU A 260 -23.74 17.83 -13.24
C LEU A 260 -23.86 16.47 -13.93
N LEU A 261 -22.76 15.77 -14.14
CA LEU A 261 -22.77 14.42 -14.72
C LEU A 261 -23.49 13.41 -13.82
N GLU A 262 -23.25 13.42 -12.51
CA GLU A 262 -23.97 12.58 -11.54
C GLU A 262 -25.48 12.85 -11.56
N SER A 263 -25.90 14.10 -11.77
CA SER A 263 -27.33 14.44 -11.83
C SER A 263 -28.06 13.83 -13.04
N GLN A 264 -27.31 13.49 -14.10
CA GLN A 264 -27.84 12.87 -15.32
C GLN A 264 -27.67 11.35 -15.34
N ARG A 265 -26.86 10.80 -14.42
CA ARG A 265 -26.50 9.38 -14.41
C ARG A 265 -27.65 8.53 -13.86
N PRO A 266 -28.05 7.44 -14.56
CA PRO A 266 -29.05 6.52 -14.03
C PRO A 266 -28.56 5.81 -12.76
N PHE A 267 -29.51 5.49 -11.88
CA PHE A 267 -29.19 4.79 -10.63
C PHE A 267 -28.64 3.38 -10.88
N ALA A 268 -27.65 3.00 -10.08
CA ALA A 268 -26.89 1.76 -10.17
C ALA A 268 -26.20 1.56 -11.53
N GLN A 269 -26.04 2.62 -12.32
CA GLN A 269 -25.38 2.58 -13.61
C GLN A 269 -24.18 3.54 -13.69
N GLY A 270 -23.20 3.19 -14.52
CA GLY A 270 -22.14 4.05 -15.00
C GLY A 270 -22.35 4.40 -16.48
N PHE A 271 -21.69 5.45 -16.97
CA PHE A 271 -21.84 5.92 -18.34
C PHE A 271 -21.27 4.98 -19.40
N ILE A 272 -20.28 4.13 -19.06
CA ILE A 272 -19.81 3.09 -19.97
C ILE A 272 -20.71 1.87 -19.74
N PRO A 273 -21.55 1.47 -20.71
CA PRO A 273 -22.45 0.34 -20.54
C PRO A 273 -21.69 -0.87 -20.01
N ALA A 274 -22.26 -1.56 -19.03
CA ALA A 274 -21.76 -2.88 -18.68
C ALA A 274 -21.73 -3.68 -19.98
N ARG A 275 -20.56 -4.22 -20.36
CA ARG A 275 -20.54 -5.24 -21.41
C ARG A 275 -21.53 -6.30 -20.95
N ASP A 276 -22.58 -6.55 -21.72
CA ASP A 276 -23.43 -7.71 -21.54
C ASP A 276 -22.47 -8.87 -21.34
N SER A 277 -22.41 -9.38 -20.10
CA SER A 277 -21.57 -10.51 -19.82
C SER A 277 -22.18 -11.61 -20.64
N SER A 278 -21.54 -11.92 -21.77
CA SER A 278 -21.98 -12.97 -22.68
C SER A 278 -22.44 -14.15 -21.83
N HIS A 279 -23.69 -14.57 -22.02
CA HIS A 279 -24.29 -15.72 -21.33
C HIS A 279 -23.52 -17.03 -21.55
N ARG A 280 -22.34 -17.01 -22.20
CA ARG A 280 -21.41 -18.13 -22.17
C ARG A 280 -20.97 -18.35 -20.74
N ALA A 281 -21.62 -19.31 -20.10
CA ALA A 281 -21.16 -19.94 -18.90
C ALA A 281 -19.65 -20.22 -19.06
N ARG A 282 -18.83 -19.57 -18.22
CA ARG A 282 -17.42 -19.92 -18.15
C ARG A 282 -17.36 -21.39 -17.76
N PRO A 283 -16.57 -22.24 -18.45
CA PRO A 283 -16.49 -23.66 -18.12
C PRO A 283 -15.72 -23.84 -16.81
N ILE A 284 -16.40 -23.64 -15.68
CA ILE A 284 -15.85 -23.82 -14.34
C ILE A 284 -15.87 -25.32 -14.02
N ARG A 285 -14.71 -25.96 -14.22
CA ARG A 285 -14.48 -27.40 -14.01
C ARG A 285 -14.52 -27.86 -12.55
N GLY A 286 -14.51 -26.95 -11.57
CA GLY A 286 -14.53 -27.29 -10.15
C GLY A 286 -14.21 -26.11 -9.23
N ILE A 287 -14.26 -26.34 -7.92
CA ILE A 287 -14.13 -25.29 -6.90
C ILE A 287 -12.74 -24.63 -6.84
N ILE A 288 -11.67 -25.38 -7.12
CA ILE A 288 -10.31 -24.83 -7.23
C ILE A 288 -10.21 -23.92 -8.45
N HIS A 289 -10.76 -24.36 -9.60
CA HIS A 289 -10.78 -23.54 -10.81
C HIS A 289 -11.61 -22.26 -10.61
N LEU A 290 -12.76 -22.35 -9.91
CA LEU A 290 -13.53 -21.17 -9.53
C LEU A 290 -12.68 -20.20 -8.69
N ARG A 291 -12.01 -20.72 -7.65
CA ARG A 291 -11.18 -19.89 -6.76
C ARG A 291 -10.04 -19.21 -7.52
N TRP A 292 -9.34 -19.94 -8.38
CA TRP A 292 -8.31 -19.37 -9.24
C TRP A 292 -8.88 -18.31 -10.17
N ALA A 293 -10.02 -18.58 -10.83
CA ALA A 293 -10.63 -17.63 -11.76
C ALA A 293 -11.04 -16.31 -11.09
N LEU A 294 -11.44 -16.36 -9.81
CA LEU A 294 -11.78 -15.19 -9.00
C LEU A 294 -10.52 -14.42 -8.52
N ASN A 295 -9.44 -15.13 -8.20
CA ASN A 295 -8.23 -14.52 -7.63
C ASN A 295 -7.14 -14.20 -8.65
N LYS A 296 -7.22 -14.71 -9.89
CA LYS A 296 -6.15 -14.56 -10.90
C LYS A 296 -5.68 -13.12 -11.10
N GLY A 297 -6.60 -12.14 -11.07
CA GLY A 297 -6.24 -10.73 -11.20
C GLY A 297 -5.42 -10.22 -10.02
N GLY A 298 -5.76 -10.64 -8.80
CA GLY A 298 -4.97 -10.33 -7.61
C GLY A 298 -3.62 -11.05 -7.60
N ILE A 299 -3.57 -12.30 -8.05
CA ILE A 299 -2.33 -13.08 -8.17
C ILE A 299 -1.37 -12.40 -9.16
N LEU A 300 -1.85 -12.02 -10.34
CA LEU A 300 -1.04 -11.31 -11.34
C LEU A 300 -0.57 -9.95 -10.83
N ALA A 301 -1.41 -9.22 -10.09
CA ALA A 301 -1.01 -7.97 -9.47
C ALA A 301 0.11 -8.18 -8.43
N TRP A 302 0.00 -9.20 -7.58
CA TRP A 302 1.07 -9.54 -6.64
C TRP A 302 2.35 -10.01 -7.33
N MET A 303 2.24 -10.79 -8.41
CA MET A 303 3.41 -11.18 -9.21
C MET A 303 4.12 -9.97 -9.81
N ALA A 304 3.35 -9.00 -10.34
CA ALA A 304 3.93 -7.76 -10.85
C ALA A 304 4.60 -6.95 -9.74
N ILE A 305 3.93 -6.78 -8.60
CA ILE A 305 4.48 -6.03 -7.45
C ILE A 305 5.76 -6.69 -6.93
N VAL A 306 5.73 -7.99 -6.61
CA VAL A 306 6.90 -8.73 -6.12
C VAL A 306 8.02 -8.73 -7.16
N GLY A 307 7.70 -8.99 -8.42
CA GLY A 307 8.69 -9.03 -9.50
C GLY A 307 9.36 -7.66 -9.72
N ILE A 308 8.58 -6.59 -9.81
CA ILE A 308 9.11 -5.23 -10.00
C ILE A 308 9.93 -4.80 -8.78
N SER A 309 9.39 -4.96 -7.56
CA SER A 309 10.09 -4.56 -6.35
C SER A 309 11.39 -5.34 -6.14
N THR A 310 11.40 -6.65 -6.40
CA THR A 310 12.61 -7.45 -6.24
C THR A 310 13.64 -7.10 -7.31
N ALA A 311 13.26 -7.02 -8.59
CA ALA A 311 14.18 -6.62 -9.65
C ALA A 311 14.77 -5.22 -9.40
N PHE A 312 13.94 -4.29 -8.95
CA PHE A 312 14.36 -2.92 -8.65
C PHE A 312 15.33 -2.87 -7.45
N LEU A 313 14.96 -3.44 -6.30
CA LEU A 313 15.81 -3.42 -5.11
C LEU A 313 17.12 -4.17 -5.34
N MET A 314 17.06 -5.29 -6.06
CA MET A 314 18.24 -6.06 -6.40
C MET A 314 19.10 -5.37 -7.46
N SER A 315 18.53 -4.61 -8.40
CA SER A 315 19.34 -3.77 -9.30
C SER A 315 20.08 -2.66 -8.53
N LEU A 316 19.43 -2.07 -7.52
CA LEU A 316 19.99 -1.00 -6.70
C LEU A 316 21.04 -1.49 -5.69
N SER A 317 21.08 -2.79 -5.40
CA SER A 317 22.02 -3.32 -4.40
C SER A 317 23.48 -3.19 -4.84
N GLY A 318 23.77 -3.08 -6.15
CA GLY A 318 25.11 -2.83 -6.67
C GLY A 318 25.75 -1.55 -6.11
N ASP A 319 24.96 -0.47 -5.99
CA ASP A 319 25.44 0.80 -5.39
C ASP A 319 25.89 0.60 -3.93
N ILE A 320 25.24 -0.31 -3.20
CA ILE A 320 25.61 -0.66 -1.83
C ILE A 320 26.86 -1.54 -1.81
N ALA A 321 27.05 -2.44 -2.78
CA ALA A 321 28.29 -3.20 -2.92
C ALA A 321 29.50 -2.27 -3.13
N GLU A 322 29.34 -1.24 -3.97
CA GLU A 322 30.37 -0.20 -4.17
C GLU A 322 30.64 0.58 -2.87
N LEU A 323 29.59 0.94 -2.14
CA LEU A 323 29.71 1.65 -0.85
C LEU A 323 30.43 0.80 0.21
N ILE A 324 30.14 -0.50 0.26
CA ILE A 324 30.83 -1.48 1.10
C ILE A 324 32.32 -1.59 0.68
N GLY A 325 32.59 -1.59 -0.62
CA GLY A 325 33.95 -1.66 -1.19
C GLY A 325 34.74 -0.35 -1.11
N GLY A 326 34.11 0.77 -0.74
CA GLY A 326 34.69 2.11 -0.69
C GLY A 326 35.64 2.38 0.48
N GLU A 327 35.90 3.67 0.75
CA GLU A 327 36.90 4.13 1.75
C GLU A 327 36.77 3.46 3.13
N ALA A 328 37.91 3.36 3.83
CA ALA A 328 38.09 2.56 5.04
C ALA A 328 37.15 2.91 6.21
N THR A 329 36.56 4.11 6.27
CA THR A 329 35.61 4.50 7.33
C THR A 329 34.18 4.15 6.96
N THR A 330 33.69 4.56 5.79
CA THR A 330 32.31 4.29 5.36
C THR A 330 32.07 2.82 5.07
N GLY A 331 32.98 2.16 4.35
CA GLY A 331 32.85 0.74 4.04
C GLY A 331 32.96 -0.15 5.27
N GLN A 332 33.74 0.25 6.28
CA GLN A 332 33.86 -0.52 7.54
C GLN A 332 32.58 -0.44 8.36
N VAL A 333 31.94 0.73 8.43
CA VAL A 333 30.63 0.88 9.10
C VAL A 333 29.59 -0.04 8.47
N PHE A 334 29.52 -0.11 7.13
CA PHE A 334 28.59 -1.02 6.45
C PHE A 334 28.94 -2.49 6.66
N ARG A 335 30.22 -2.88 6.65
CA ARG A 335 30.64 -4.25 6.97
C ARG A 335 30.29 -4.63 8.39
N ASP A 336 30.53 -3.75 9.35
CA ASP A 336 30.22 -4.00 10.76
C ASP A 336 28.70 -4.10 11.01
N LEU A 337 27.90 -3.35 10.25
CA LEU A 337 26.42 -3.40 10.28
C LEU A 337 25.83 -4.63 9.56
N LEU A 338 26.50 -5.17 8.54
CA LEU A 338 25.94 -6.21 7.65
C LEU A 338 26.64 -7.57 7.77
N GLY A 339 27.49 -7.79 8.78
CA GLY A 339 28.04 -9.12 9.07
C GLY A 339 29.45 -9.41 8.52
N GLY A 340 30.27 -8.40 8.28
CA GLY A 340 31.70 -8.53 8.00
C GLY A 340 32.03 -8.65 6.51
N THR A 341 32.77 -9.68 6.12
CA THR A 341 33.30 -9.84 4.75
C THR A 341 32.23 -10.17 3.71
N ASP A 342 31.12 -10.79 4.14
CA ASP A 342 30.01 -11.21 3.25
C ASP A 342 28.81 -10.25 3.34
N ALA A 343 29.08 -8.99 3.74
CA ALA A 343 28.08 -7.95 3.95
C ALA A 343 27.13 -7.74 2.77
N TYR A 344 27.61 -7.96 1.53
CA TYR A 344 26.77 -7.83 0.35
C TYR A 344 25.77 -8.99 0.21
N GLN A 345 26.21 -10.23 0.47
CA GLN A 345 25.33 -11.41 0.45
C GLN A 345 24.29 -11.35 1.58
N ALA A 346 24.68 -10.87 2.76
CA ALA A 346 23.75 -10.58 3.85
C ALA A 346 22.71 -9.52 3.45
N PHE A 347 23.13 -8.49 2.69
CA PHE A 347 22.21 -7.50 2.15
C PHE A 347 21.23 -8.08 1.11
N ILE A 348 21.67 -9.01 0.25
CA ILE A 348 20.80 -9.77 -0.66
C ILE A 348 19.76 -10.57 0.14
N ALA A 349 20.19 -11.25 1.22
CA ALA A 349 19.30 -11.98 2.10
C ALA A 349 18.27 -11.05 2.76
N TYR A 350 18.69 -9.87 3.22
CA TYR A 350 17.82 -8.84 3.78
C TYR A 350 16.76 -8.36 2.77
N ILE A 351 17.13 -8.11 1.50
CA ILE A 351 16.16 -7.81 0.44
C ILE A 351 15.13 -8.95 0.30
N CYS A 352 15.59 -10.21 0.29
CA CYS A 352 14.69 -11.37 0.20
C CYS A 352 13.72 -11.45 1.40
N GLN A 353 14.19 -11.13 2.60
CA GLN A 353 13.36 -11.06 3.81
C GLN A 353 12.29 -9.97 3.68
N MET A 354 12.65 -8.77 3.22
CA MET A 354 11.71 -7.67 2.98
C MET A 354 10.63 -8.06 1.97
N ILE A 355 11.01 -8.67 0.85
CA ILE A 355 10.06 -9.12 -0.16
C ILE A 355 9.19 -10.26 0.36
N THR A 356 9.72 -11.15 1.21
CA THR A 356 8.95 -12.25 1.80
C THR A 356 7.83 -11.76 2.71
N ILE A 357 7.98 -10.61 3.37
CA ILE A 357 6.89 -9.94 4.10
C ILE A 357 5.70 -9.68 3.16
N MET A 358 5.97 -9.19 1.95
CA MET A 358 4.94 -8.95 0.92
C MET A 358 4.30 -10.27 0.44
N ILE A 359 5.11 -11.31 0.24
CA ILE A 359 4.64 -12.63 -0.18
C ILE A 359 3.72 -13.25 0.88
N ALA A 360 4.10 -13.19 2.15
CA ALA A 360 3.29 -13.66 3.26
C ALA A 360 1.98 -12.85 3.38
N ALA A 361 2.03 -11.52 3.19
CA ALA A 361 0.84 -10.68 3.14
C ALA A 361 -0.12 -11.08 2.02
N ALA A 362 0.39 -11.44 0.84
CA ALA A 362 -0.41 -11.94 -0.28
C ALA A 362 -1.14 -13.25 0.08
N GLY A 363 -0.44 -14.19 0.73
CA GLY A 363 -1.01 -15.46 1.21
C GLY A 363 -2.09 -15.25 2.25
N ILE A 364 -1.80 -14.49 3.32
CA ILE A 364 -2.75 -14.16 4.39
C ILE A 364 -3.97 -13.42 3.82
N GLY A 365 -3.73 -12.44 2.94
CA GLY A 365 -4.77 -11.62 2.31
C GLY A 365 -5.80 -12.44 1.53
N GLN A 366 -5.37 -13.50 0.82
CA GLN A 366 -6.30 -14.39 0.13
C GLN A 366 -7.21 -15.17 1.09
N ILE A 367 -6.70 -15.56 2.26
CA ILE A 367 -7.46 -16.29 3.28
C ILE A 367 -8.40 -15.37 4.05
N THR A 368 -7.98 -14.14 4.37
CA THR A 368 -8.88 -13.13 4.96
C THR A 368 -9.96 -12.68 3.97
N THR A 369 -9.67 -12.68 2.67
CA THR A 369 -10.68 -12.44 1.61
C THR A 369 -11.73 -13.53 1.59
N TYR A 370 -11.34 -14.80 1.73
CA TYR A 370 -12.30 -15.90 1.90
C TYR A 370 -13.22 -15.67 3.11
N ARG A 371 -12.70 -15.13 4.22
CA ARG A 371 -13.56 -14.77 5.37
C ARG A 371 -14.54 -13.65 5.04
N ALA A 372 -14.14 -12.66 4.24
CA ALA A 372 -15.04 -11.60 3.78
C ALA A 372 -16.16 -12.15 2.88
N GLU A 373 -15.83 -13.08 1.99
CA GLU A 373 -16.80 -13.83 1.17
C GLU A 373 -17.78 -14.63 2.03
N GLU A 374 -17.29 -15.26 3.10
CA GLU A 374 -18.14 -15.98 4.06
C GLU A 374 -19.15 -15.03 4.71
N LYS A 375 -18.72 -13.85 5.16
CA LYS A 375 -19.62 -12.81 5.69
C LYS A 375 -20.60 -12.29 4.65
N ALA A 376 -20.21 -12.27 3.38
CA ALA A 376 -21.03 -11.87 2.26
C ALA A 376 -21.98 -12.97 1.75
N ARG A 377 -22.06 -14.13 2.42
CA ARG A 377 -22.91 -15.28 2.06
C ARG A 377 -22.58 -15.95 0.72
N THR A 378 -21.51 -15.55 0.04
CA THR A 378 -21.13 -16.16 -1.25
C THR A 378 -20.59 -17.58 -1.07
N VAL A 379 -19.97 -17.86 0.08
CA VAL A 379 -19.55 -19.22 0.45
C VAL A 379 -20.77 -20.12 0.72
N ASP A 380 -21.87 -19.56 1.26
CA ASP A 380 -23.11 -20.32 1.46
C ASP A 380 -23.73 -20.73 0.11
N ALA A 381 -23.69 -19.84 -0.88
CA ALA A 381 -24.10 -20.14 -2.26
C ALA A 381 -23.19 -21.20 -2.93
N GLN A 382 -21.89 -21.25 -2.61
CA GLN A 382 -21.03 -22.34 -3.06
C GLN A 382 -21.44 -23.66 -2.41
N ARG A 383 -21.69 -23.66 -1.09
CA ARG A 383 -22.06 -24.86 -0.34
C ARG A 383 -23.42 -25.43 -0.72
N SER A 384 -24.37 -24.60 -1.14
CA SER A 384 -25.68 -25.06 -1.61
C SER A 384 -25.60 -25.92 -2.88
N THR A 385 -24.46 -25.93 -3.59
CA THR A 385 -24.22 -26.82 -4.75
C THR A 385 -23.86 -28.26 -4.37
N GLY A 386 -23.85 -28.60 -3.08
CA GLY A 386 -23.55 -29.96 -2.59
C GLY A 386 -22.07 -30.24 -2.32
N VAL A 387 -21.20 -29.23 -2.39
CA VAL A 387 -19.77 -29.39 -2.03
C VAL A 387 -19.59 -29.65 -0.53
N ARG A 388 -18.53 -30.38 -0.18
CA ARG A 388 -18.17 -30.68 1.21
C ARG A 388 -17.91 -29.38 1.99
N ARG A 389 -18.19 -29.37 3.30
CA ARG A 389 -18.07 -28.18 4.17
C ARG A 389 -16.67 -27.53 4.12
N TYR A 390 -15.61 -28.34 4.08
CA TYR A 390 -14.23 -27.86 4.02
C TYR A 390 -13.79 -27.42 2.62
N ALA A 391 -14.52 -27.79 1.56
CA ALA A 391 -14.06 -27.64 0.17
C ALA A 391 -13.80 -26.18 -0.23
N PRO A 392 -14.64 -25.18 0.16
CA PRO A 392 -14.35 -23.78 -0.15
C PRO A 392 -13.04 -23.27 0.48
N LEU A 393 -12.80 -23.59 1.76
CA LEU A 393 -11.56 -23.20 2.44
C LEU A 393 -10.36 -23.98 1.88
N ALA A 394 -10.53 -25.25 1.51
CA ALA A 394 -9.48 -26.04 0.86
C ALA A 394 -9.09 -25.44 -0.49
N ALA A 395 -10.07 -25.03 -1.31
CA ALA A 395 -9.79 -24.35 -2.57
C ALA A 395 -9.06 -23.01 -2.34
N ALA A 396 -9.49 -22.22 -1.35
CA ALA A 396 -8.81 -20.99 -0.97
C ALA A 396 -7.37 -21.24 -0.52
N SER A 397 -7.14 -22.27 0.29
CA SER A 397 -5.82 -22.65 0.80
C SER A 397 -4.90 -23.12 -0.32
N VAL A 398 -5.37 -23.99 -1.22
CA VAL A 398 -4.58 -24.46 -2.37
C VAL A 398 -4.16 -23.29 -3.27
N VAL A 399 -5.07 -22.36 -3.57
CA VAL A 399 -4.74 -21.19 -4.39
C VAL A 399 -3.80 -20.22 -3.66
N ALA A 400 -3.96 -20.03 -2.35
CA ALA A 400 -3.07 -19.18 -1.56
C ALA A 400 -1.65 -19.75 -1.45
N LEU A 401 -1.51 -21.05 -1.15
CA LEU A 401 -0.20 -21.72 -1.10
C LEU A 401 0.47 -21.73 -2.47
N GLY A 402 -0.29 -22.02 -3.54
CA GLY A 402 0.21 -21.93 -4.91
C GLY A 402 0.65 -20.52 -5.29
N THR A 403 -0.05 -19.49 -4.78
CA THR A 403 0.36 -18.09 -4.96
C THR A 403 1.68 -17.81 -4.24
N VAL A 404 1.82 -18.21 -2.97
CA VAL A 404 3.06 -18.03 -2.19
C VAL A 404 4.26 -18.68 -2.88
N ILE A 405 4.11 -19.94 -3.31
CA ILE A 405 5.17 -20.67 -4.04
C ILE A 405 5.53 -19.93 -5.34
N ALA A 406 4.52 -19.51 -6.12
CA ALA A 406 4.75 -18.79 -7.36
C ALA A 406 5.43 -17.43 -7.14
N LEU A 407 5.10 -16.73 -6.05
CA LEU A 407 5.73 -15.44 -5.72
C LEU A 407 7.18 -15.61 -5.25
N ILE A 408 7.52 -16.68 -4.54
CA ILE A 408 8.93 -17.01 -4.22
C ILE A 408 9.72 -17.27 -5.51
N ALA A 409 9.14 -18.03 -6.46
CA ALA A 409 9.76 -18.25 -7.76
C ALA A 409 9.92 -16.94 -8.56
N VAL A 410 8.93 -16.04 -8.49
CA VAL A 410 9.01 -14.71 -9.11
C VAL A 410 10.10 -13.86 -8.45
N MET A 411 10.18 -13.83 -7.12
CA MET A 411 11.23 -13.14 -6.37
C MET A 411 12.61 -13.65 -6.79
N HIS A 412 12.81 -14.98 -6.83
CA HIS A 412 14.07 -15.58 -7.27
C HIS A 412 14.43 -15.17 -8.72
N ALA A 413 13.50 -15.33 -9.66
CA ALA A 413 13.74 -15.01 -11.06
C ALA A 413 13.99 -13.51 -11.31
N SER A 414 13.20 -12.64 -10.68
CA SER A 414 13.33 -11.19 -10.81
C SER A 414 14.54 -10.63 -10.06
N GLY A 415 14.90 -11.20 -8.92
CA GLY A 415 16.15 -10.92 -8.23
C GLY A 415 17.35 -11.29 -9.08
N ALA A 416 17.34 -12.45 -9.74
CA ALA A 416 18.42 -12.86 -10.64
C ALA A 416 18.54 -11.89 -11.83
N LEU A 417 17.41 -11.40 -12.38
CA LEU A 417 17.43 -10.36 -13.41
C LEU A 417 17.99 -9.02 -12.88
N GLY A 418 17.65 -8.63 -11.65
CA GLY A 418 18.20 -7.43 -11.02
C GLY A 418 19.70 -7.54 -10.77
N LEU A 419 20.18 -8.66 -10.23
CA LEU A 419 21.62 -8.94 -10.12
C LEU A 419 22.30 -8.93 -11.49
N ALA A 420 21.71 -9.54 -12.51
CA ALA A 420 22.27 -9.56 -13.87
C ALA A 420 22.38 -8.18 -14.54
N SER A 421 21.66 -7.18 -14.03
CA SER A 421 21.75 -5.80 -14.54
C SER A 421 22.94 -5.00 -13.98
N GLN A 422 23.64 -5.52 -12.96
CA GLN A 422 24.80 -4.85 -12.37
C GLN A 422 26.08 -5.21 -13.12
N GLU A 423 27.08 -4.32 -13.09
CA GLU A 423 28.35 -4.53 -13.79
C GLU A 423 29.29 -5.54 -13.08
N ALA A 424 29.14 -5.72 -11.76
CA ALA A 424 30.11 -6.43 -10.92
C ALA A 424 29.54 -7.66 -10.17
N THR A 425 28.51 -8.30 -10.70
CA THR A 425 27.84 -9.46 -10.05
C THR A 425 28.71 -10.72 -10.05
N LEU A 426 28.76 -11.42 -8.91
CA LEU A 426 29.49 -12.67 -8.71
C LEU A 426 28.56 -13.89 -8.63
N ASP A 427 29.12 -15.10 -8.84
CA ASP A 427 28.37 -16.37 -8.70
C ASP A 427 27.83 -16.56 -7.28
N ASP A 428 28.57 -16.10 -6.27
CA ASP A 428 28.18 -16.17 -4.87
C ASP A 428 26.92 -15.34 -4.57
N ASP A 429 26.67 -14.26 -5.32
CA ASP A 429 25.48 -13.42 -5.17
C ASP A 429 24.22 -14.15 -5.64
N TYR A 430 24.32 -14.88 -6.76
CA TYR A 430 23.24 -15.75 -7.24
C TYR A 430 23.00 -16.91 -6.28
N CYS A 431 24.07 -17.45 -5.68
CA CYS A 431 23.98 -18.49 -4.67
C CYS A 431 23.25 -17.98 -3.41
N ALA A 432 23.66 -16.82 -2.89
CA ALA A 432 23.01 -16.17 -1.75
C ALA A 432 21.52 -15.89 -2.01
N LEU A 433 21.18 -15.39 -3.21
CA LEU A 433 19.80 -15.20 -3.64
C LEU A 433 19.03 -16.53 -3.67
N ALA A 434 19.60 -17.59 -4.24
CA ALA A 434 18.95 -18.89 -4.33
C ALA A 434 18.64 -19.46 -2.94
N TRP A 435 19.63 -19.47 -2.04
CA TRP A 435 19.45 -19.97 -0.68
C TRP A 435 18.44 -19.14 0.10
N SER A 436 18.62 -17.82 0.14
CA SER A 436 17.72 -16.92 0.87
C SER A 436 16.28 -17.02 0.38
N SER A 437 16.07 -17.00 -0.94
CA SER A 437 14.73 -17.01 -1.53
C SER A 437 13.95 -18.29 -1.23
N TRP A 438 14.58 -19.46 -1.38
CA TRP A 438 13.90 -20.73 -1.21
C TRP A 438 13.75 -21.16 0.24
N THR A 439 14.62 -20.76 1.16
CA THR A 439 14.43 -21.04 2.59
C THR A 439 13.29 -20.22 3.18
N LEU A 440 13.12 -18.98 2.71
CA LEU A 440 12.02 -18.11 3.12
C LEU A 440 10.62 -18.62 2.68
N LEU A 441 10.55 -19.59 1.76
CA LEU A 441 9.31 -20.30 1.45
C LEU A 441 8.70 -20.94 2.72
N GLY A 442 9.52 -21.53 3.59
CA GLY A 442 9.06 -22.13 4.84
C GLY A 442 8.32 -21.15 5.74
N ALA A 443 8.87 -19.94 5.89
CA ALA A 443 8.29 -18.85 6.65
C ALA A 443 6.94 -18.39 6.07
N ALA A 444 6.88 -18.17 4.75
CA ALA A 444 5.66 -17.72 4.08
C ALA A 444 4.52 -18.76 4.14
N LEU A 445 4.86 -20.06 4.03
CA LEU A 445 3.92 -21.16 4.20
C LEU A 445 3.40 -21.26 5.64
N LEU A 446 4.27 -21.09 6.64
CA LEU A 446 3.88 -21.06 8.05
C LEU A 446 2.86 -19.95 8.32
N LEU A 447 3.18 -18.71 7.93
CA LEU A 447 2.33 -17.55 8.16
C LEU A 447 0.96 -17.68 7.46
N THR A 448 0.95 -18.22 6.23
CA THR A 448 -0.29 -18.52 5.50
C THR A 448 -1.08 -19.63 6.20
N GLY A 449 -0.40 -20.67 6.70
CA GLY A 449 -1.00 -21.77 7.46
C GLY A 449 -1.66 -21.30 8.76
N ILE A 450 -1.02 -20.38 9.50
CA ILE A 450 -1.61 -19.74 10.68
C ILE A 450 -2.91 -19.03 10.31
N ALA A 451 -2.94 -18.27 9.21
CA ALA A 451 -4.15 -17.60 8.76
C ALA A 451 -5.28 -18.60 8.42
N VAL A 452 -4.95 -19.72 7.77
CA VAL A 452 -5.92 -20.80 7.48
C VAL A 452 -6.43 -21.44 8.76
N ALA A 453 -5.57 -21.72 9.74
CA ALA A 453 -5.97 -22.27 11.03
C ALA A 453 -6.92 -21.32 11.78
N ILE A 454 -6.60 -20.03 11.85
CA ILE A 454 -7.44 -19.02 12.51
C ILE A 454 -8.80 -18.88 11.79
N VAL A 455 -8.81 -18.72 10.46
CA VAL A 455 -10.06 -18.59 9.69
C VAL A 455 -10.88 -19.88 9.68
N GLY A 456 -10.21 -21.03 9.75
CA GLY A 456 -10.83 -22.34 9.81
C GLY A 456 -11.46 -22.64 11.17
N CYS A 457 -10.77 -22.35 12.26
CA CYS A 457 -11.18 -22.73 13.63
C CYS A 457 -11.92 -21.61 14.36
N VAL A 458 -11.45 -20.36 14.28
CA VAL A 458 -11.99 -19.20 15.03
C VAL A 458 -12.18 -17.99 14.10
N PRO A 459 -13.21 -18.00 13.24
CA PRO A 459 -13.40 -16.98 12.19
C PRO A 459 -13.66 -15.56 12.70
N ARG A 460 -13.93 -15.39 14.00
CA ARG A 460 -14.03 -14.07 14.64
C ARG A 460 -12.66 -13.44 14.88
N ALA A 461 -11.62 -14.26 15.00
CA ALA A 461 -10.25 -13.84 15.26
C ALA A 461 -9.45 -13.57 13.98
N THR A 462 -10.08 -13.50 12.80
CA THR A 462 -9.38 -13.31 11.52
C THR A 462 -8.45 -12.08 11.49
N GLY A 463 -8.76 -11.02 12.24
CA GLY A 463 -7.86 -9.86 12.36
C GLY A 463 -6.50 -10.23 12.97
N TRP A 464 -6.46 -11.18 13.90
CA TRP A 464 -5.23 -11.65 14.56
C TRP A 464 -4.31 -12.45 13.63
N ALA A 465 -4.77 -12.87 12.45
CA ALA A 465 -3.91 -13.54 11.47
C ALA A 465 -2.77 -12.66 10.96
N TRP A 466 -2.90 -11.33 11.07
CA TRP A 466 -1.86 -10.37 10.68
C TRP A 466 -0.79 -10.14 11.74
N VAL A 467 -1.07 -10.46 13.01
CA VAL A 467 -0.18 -10.17 14.14
C VAL A 467 1.17 -10.90 14.02
N PRO A 468 1.22 -12.22 13.70
CA PRO A 468 2.50 -12.90 13.50
C PRO A 468 3.34 -12.27 12.38
N LEU A 469 2.72 -11.89 11.26
CA LEU A 469 3.42 -11.21 10.16
C LEU A 469 3.96 -9.85 10.62
N ALA A 470 3.13 -9.04 11.28
CA ALA A 470 3.54 -7.72 11.75
C ALA A 470 4.68 -7.80 12.77
N ALA A 471 4.60 -8.74 13.73
CA ALA A 471 5.66 -8.98 14.69
C ALA A 471 6.96 -9.43 14.01
N SER A 472 6.86 -10.40 13.08
CA SER A 472 8.03 -10.88 12.32
C SER A 472 8.65 -9.77 11.49
N ALA A 473 7.85 -8.91 10.85
CA ALA A 473 8.32 -7.77 10.07
C ALA A 473 9.05 -6.75 10.95
N VAL A 474 8.51 -6.40 12.11
CA VAL A 474 9.17 -5.48 13.06
C VAL A 474 10.51 -6.07 13.52
N VAL A 475 10.53 -7.34 13.91
CA VAL A 475 11.77 -8.02 14.33
C VAL A 475 12.79 -8.07 13.21
N THR A 476 12.38 -8.38 11.98
CA THR A 476 13.28 -8.49 10.83
C THR A 476 13.86 -7.13 10.42
N LEU A 477 13.04 -6.08 10.42
CA LEU A 477 13.45 -4.75 9.95
C LEU A 477 14.18 -3.95 11.02
N MET A 478 13.78 -4.10 12.29
CA MET A 478 14.20 -3.23 13.38
C MET A 478 14.86 -3.97 14.55
N GLY A 479 14.92 -5.31 14.53
CA GLY A 479 15.30 -6.11 15.70
C GLY A 479 16.71 -5.78 16.21
N GLU A 480 17.67 -5.69 15.30
CA GLU A 480 19.05 -5.32 15.63
C GLU A 480 19.15 -3.85 16.06
N ILE A 481 18.45 -2.95 15.37
CA ILE A 481 18.42 -1.50 15.69
C ILE A 481 17.83 -1.27 17.09
N LEU A 482 16.80 -2.03 17.46
CA LEU A 482 16.16 -1.99 18.77
C LEU A 482 16.91 -2.80 19.83
N GLN A 483 18.01 -3.47 19.46
CA GLN A 483 18.80 -4.33 20.33
C GLN A 483 17.93 -5.38 21.06
N LEU A 484 17.01 -6.00 20.33
CA LEU A 484 16.14 -7.03 20.90
C LEU A 484 16.96 -8.26 21.33
N PRO A 485 16.57 -8.97 22.40
CA PRO A 485 17.23 -10.20 22.78
C PRO A 485 17.17 -11.25 21.67
N ASP A 486 18.24 -12.03 21.49
CA ASP A 486 18.37 -13.03 20.41
C ASP A 486 17.17 -13.99 20.32
N TRP A 487 16.64 -14.45 21.46
CA TRP A 487 15.47 -15.34 21.47
C TRP A 487 14.22 -14.73 20.82
N VAL A 488 14.10 -13.39 20.81
CA VAL A 488 13.01 -12.66 20.13
C VAL A 488 13.26 -12.64 18.62
N ILE A 489 14.52 -12.45 18.22
CA ILE A 489 14.95 -12.47 16.81
C ILE A 489 14.75 -13.87 16.23
N ASP A 490 15.15 -14.91 16.96
CA ASP A 490 15.03 -16.32 16.58
C ASP A 490 13.57 -16.79 16.49
N LEU A 491 12.65 -16.13 17.18
CA LEU A 491 11.23 -16.45 17.12
C LEU A 491 10.60 -16.04 15.77
N SER A 492 11.20 -15.07 15.08
CA SER A 492 10.70 -14.62 13.79
C SER A 492 10.99 -15.69 12.71
N PRO A 493 9.95 -16.22 12.03
CA PRO A 493 10.16 -17.18 10.95
C PRO A 493 10.91 -16.56 9.76
N LEU A 494 10.95 -15.23 9.65
CA LEU A 494 11.66 -14.52 8.59
C LEU A 494 13.18 -14.42 8.84
N SER A 495 13.65 -14.67 10.06
CA SER A 495 15.08 -14.64 10.40
C SER A 495 15.88 -15.78 9.75
N TYR A 496 15.21 -16.83 9.27
CA TYR A 496 15.84 -18.02 8.68
C TYR A 496 16.00 -17.92 7.15
N ALA A 497 16.48 -16.76 6.68
CA ALA A 497 17.06 -16.65 5.34
C ALA A 497 18.46 -17.25 5.42
N LEU A 498 18.66 -18.46 4.91
CA LEU A 498 19.93 -19.16 5.10
C LEU A 498 20.92 -18.76 4.02
N GLU A 499 22.18 -18.79 4.39
CA GLU A 499 23.32 -18.62 3.49
C GLU A 499 23.80 -19.97 2.93
N PRO A 500 24.53 -19.96 1.81
CA PRO A 500 25.15 -21.17 1.25
C PRO A 500 26.01 -21.91 2.28
N GLY A 501 25.73 -23.20 2.48
CA GLY A 501 26.50 -24.03 3.42
C GLY A 501 25.98 -24.06 4.85
N SER A 502 24.87 -23.37 5.14
CA SER A 502 24.20 -23.45 6.45
C SER A 502 23.76 -24.89 6.80
N ASP A 503 24.04 -25.32 8.03
CA ASP A 503 23.59 -26.60 8.59
C ASP A 503 22.14 -26.57 9.10
N GLN A 504 21.52 -25.39 9.12
CA GLN A 504 20.18 -25.14 9.66
C GLN A 504 19.04 -25.34 8.65
N TRP A 505 19.31 -25.99 7.51
CA TRP A 505 18.32 -26.24 6.44
C TRP A 505 17.02 -26.90 6.92
N TRP A 506 17.08 -27.65 8.03
CA TRP A 506 15.93 -28.32 8.62
C TRP A 506 14.90 -27.34 9.22
N ILE A 507 15.31 -26.12 9.63
CA ILE A 507 14.42 -25.12 10.23
C ILE A 507 13.40 -24.62 9.20
N PRO A 508 13.79 -24.07 8.03
CA PRO A 508 12.84 -23.73 6.96
C PRO A 508 11.87 -24.85 6.58
N VAL A 509 12.38 -26.09 6.50
CA VAL A 509 11.56 -27.27 6.20
C VAL A 509 10.52 -27.51 7.29
N LEU A 510 10.91 -27.40 8.56
CA LEU A 510 10.01 -27.53 9.71
C LEU A 510 8.95 -26.42 9.74
N LEU A 511 9.30 -25.18 9.42
CA LEU A 511 8.35 -24.07 9.29
C LEU A 511 7.30 -24.37 8.21
N GLY A 512 7.75 -24.80 7.02
CA GLY A 512 6.86 -25.19 5.93
C GLY A 512 5.95 -26.37 6.28
N ALA A 513 6.49 -27.41 6.90
CA ALA A 513 5.73 -28.57 7.37
C ALA A 513 4.68 -28.18 8.42
N THR A 514 5.05 -27.30 9.36
CA THR A 514 4.14 -26.76 10.37
C THR A 514 3.02 -25.95 9.72
N GLY A 515 3.32 -25.15 8.69
CA GLY A 515 2.34 -24.44 7.88
C GLY A 515 1.31 -25.40 7.26
N VAL A 516 1.75 -26.52 6.68
CA VAL A 516 0.86 -27.54 6.11
C VAL A 516 -0.03 -28.18 7.18
N VAL A 517 0.52 -28.50 8.36
CA VAL A 517 -0.25 -29.03 9.48
C VAL A 517 -1.33 -28.04 9.92
N LEU A 518 -1.00 -26.75 10.03
CA LEU A 518 -1.96 -25.70 10.38
C LEU A 518 -3.07 -25.54 9.33
N VAL A 519 -2.76 -25.71 8.05
CA VAL A 519 -3.77 -25.77 6.99
C VAL A 519 -4.74 -26.93 7.26
N LEU A 520 -4.24 -28.14 7.53
CA LEU A 520 -5.09 -29.30 7.84
C LEU A 520 -5.97 -29.05 9.07
N VAL A 521 -5.42 -28.45 10.14
CA VAL A 521 -6.17 -28.05 11.34
C VAL A 521 -7.29 -27.07 10.98
N GLY A 522 -7.01 -26.05 10.16
CA GLY A 522 -8.00 -25.09 9.69
C GLY A 522 -9.10 -25.75 8.85
N LEU A 523 -8.77 -26.70 7.99
CA LEU A 523 -9.75 -27.46 7.20
C LEU A 523 -10.67 -28.31 8.10
N VAL A 524 -10.10 -29.01 9.08
CA VAL A 524 -10.89 -29.75 10.09
C VAL A 524 -11.79 -28.80 10.88
N GLY A 525 -11.27 -27.66 11.34
CA GLY A 525 -12.06 -26.62 12.02
C GLY A 525 -13.24 -26.13 11.17
N SER A 526 -12.99 -25.87 9.88
CA SER A 526 -14.02 -25.41 8.94
C SER A 526 -15.12 -26.44 8.69
N SER A 527 -14.79 -27.72 8.78
CA SER A 527 -15.75 -28.81 8.61
C SER A 527 -16.70 -28.96 9.80
N LYS A 528 -16.23 -28.63 11.01
CA LYS A 528 -16.96 -28.79 12.27
C LYS A 528 -17.78 -27.56 12.64
N ARG A 529 -17.46 -26.38 12.12
CA ARG A 529 -18.16 -25.13 12.45
C ARG A 529 -19.39 -24.89 11.58
N ASP A 530 -20.40 -24.28 12.18
CA ASP A 530 -21.51 -23.69 11.43
C ASP A 530 -21.07 -22.37 10.80
N ILE A 531 -21.48 -22.14 9.55
CA ILE A 531 -21.29 -20.85 8.90
C ILE A 531 -22.41 -19.94 9.39
N ARG A 532 -22.03 -18.81 9.97
CA ARG A 532 -22.96 -17.82 10.54
C ARG A 532 -23.07 -16.61 9.68
#